data_AF-A0A524JGJ1-F1
#
_entry.id   AF-A0A524JGJ1-F1
#
_cell.length_a   1.000
_cell.length_b   1.000
_cell.length_c   1.000
_cell.angle_alpha   90.00
_cell.angle_beta   90.00
_cell.angle_gamma   90.00
#
_symmetry.space_group_name_H-M   'P 1'
#
loop_
_entity.id
_entity.type
_entity.pdbx_description
1 polymer ?
#
loop_
_entity_poly.entity_id
_entity_poly.type
_entity_poly.pdbx_seq_one_letter_code
_entity_poly.pdbx_strand_id
1 'polypeptide(L)' 'MSAEENAELVRRGYAAFNAGDMETLTELFDENASWHTPGRSPIAGDHVGRDAAFAQFGRYGGDTQGTF' A
#
# COMPACT_ATOMS: atom_id res chain seq x y z
N MET A 1 -0.29 19.86 -8.63
CA MET A 1 -0.77 18.55 -9.10
C MET A 1 -2.27 18.61 -9.26
N SER A 2 -2.74 18.22 -10.43
CA SER A 2 -4.12 17.99 -10.80
C SER A 2 -4.61 16.64 -10.28
N ALA A 3 -5.93 16.42 -10.32
CA ALA A 3 -6.51 15.12 -10.01
C ALA A 3 -6.01 14.02 -10.96
N GLU A 4 -5.73 14.36 -12.22
CA GLU A 4 -5.22 13.41 -13.23
C GLU A 4 -3.81 12.93 -12.87
N GLU A 5 -2.91 13.84 -12.50
CA GLU A 5 -1.55 13.51 -12.05
C GLU A 5 -1.58 12.62 -10.79
N ASN A 6 -2.46 12.91 -9.83
CA ASN A 6 -2.63 12.07 -8.64
C ASN A 6 -3.15 10.67 -9.01
N ALA A 7 -4.14 10.59 -9.91
CA ALA A 7 -4.69 9.31 -10.35
C ALA A 7 -3.65 8.45 -11.07
N GLU A 8 -2.75 9.06 -11.84
CA GLU A 8 -1.64 8.37 -12.48
C GLU A 8 -0.65 7.77 -11.47
N LEU A 9 -0.29 8.52 -10.40
CA LEU A 9 0.54 7.99 -9.33
C LEU A 9 -0.12 6.80 -8.62
N VAL A 10 -1.42 6.87 -8.33
CA VAL A 10 -2.15 5.77 -7.71
C VAL A 10 -2.18 4.55 -8.63
N ARG A 11 -2.43 4.73 -9.94
CA ARG A 11 -2.37 3.65 -10.93
C ARG A 11 -0.99 2.99 -10.98
N ARG A 12 0.09 3.78 -10.97
CA ARG A 12 1.47 3.28 -10.91
C ARG A 12 1.71 2.48 -9.63
N GLY A 13 1.21 2.95 -8.48
CA GLY A 13 1.31 2.23 -7.21
C GLY A 13 0.65 0.85 -7.23
N TYR A 14 -0.58 0.75 -7.76
CA TYR A 14 -1.24 -0.55 -7.91
C TYR A 14 -0.51 -1.48 -8.89
N ALA A 15 0.00 -0.96 -10.01
CA ALA A 15 0.78 -1.76 -10.96
C ALA A 15 2.05 -2.33 -10.31
N ALA A 16 2.78 -1.49 -9.56
CA ALA A 16 3.97 -1.91 -8.84
C ALA A 16 3.66 -2.96 -7.76
N PHE A 17 2.58 -2.75 -6.98
CA PHE A 17 2.13 -3.73 -5.99
C PHE A 17 1.82 -5.10 -6.62
N ASN A 18 1.05 -5.13 -7.70
CA ASN A 18 0.69 -6.36 -8.39
C ASN A 18 1.90 -7.09 -9.00
N ALA A 19 2.93 -6.35 -9.41
CA ALA A 19 4.17 -6.89 -9.95
C ALA A 19 5.20 -7.28 -8.87
N GLY A 20 4.96 -6.94 -7.59
CA GLY A 20 5.96 -7.08 -6.54
C GLY A 20 7.15 -6.11 -6.66
N ASP A 21 6.99 -5.00 -7.40
CA ASP A 21 8.01 -3.98 -7.60
C ASP A 21 8.11 -3.06 -6.37
N MET A 22 8.91 -3.51 -5.41
CA MET A 22 9.14 -2.78 -4.16
C MET A 22 9.96 -1.50 -4.34
N GLU A 23 10.77 -1.40 -5.40
CA GLU A 23 11.56 -0.21 -5.69
C GLU A 23 10.62 0.95 -6.06
N THR A 24 9.73 0.73 -7.03
CA THR A 24 8.72 1.73 -7.40
C THR A 24 7.81 2.09 -6.24
N LEU A 25 7.36 1.12 -5.43
CA LEU A 25 6.55 1.42 -4.25
C LEU A 25 7.31 2.32 -3.26
N THR A 26 8.60 2.06 -3.06
CA THR A 26 9.46 2.85 -2.15
C THR A 26 9.64 4.28 -2.65
N GLU A 27 9.74 4.49 -3.97
CA GLU A 27 9.77 5.84 -4.56
C GLU A 27 8.45 6.60 -4.36
N LEU A 28 7.31 5.90 -4.43
CA LEU A 28 5.98 6.52 -4.41
C LEU A 28 5.48 6.82 -3.00
N PHE A 29 5.90 6.05 -1.99
CA PHE A 29 5.47 6.24 -0.61
C PHE A 29 6.50 7.08 0.17
N ASP A 30 6.01 8.14 0.81
CA ASP A 30 6.78 8.91 1.78
C ASP A 30 7.18 8.04 2.97
N GLU A 31 8.35 8.27 3.55
CA GLU A 31 8.86 7.50 4.70
C GLU A 31 7.90 7.53 5.90
N ASN A 32 7.14 8.62 6.07
CA ASN A 32 6.19 8.83 7.15
C ASN A 32 4.74 8.48 6.76
N ALA A 33 4.52 7.89 5.58
CA ALA A 33 3.19 7.50 5.13
C ALA A 33 2.51 6.56 6.13
N SER A 34 1.21 6.73 6.32
CA SER A 34 0.41 5.85 7.17
C SER A 34 -0.68 5.16 6.38
N TRP A 35 -0.99 3.93 6.78
CA TRP A 35 -2.06 3.12 6.20
C TRP A 35 -3.09 2.71 7.25
N HIS A 36 -4.34 3.12 7.06
CA HIS A 36 -5.45 2.76 7.94
C HIS A 36 -6.24 1.59 7.35
N THR A 37 -6.36 0.51 8.13
CA THR A 37 -7.26 -0.62 7.80
C THR A 37 -8.51 -0.54 8.67
N PRO A 38 -9.70 -0.29 8.10
CA PRO A 38 -10.91 -0.16 8.89
C PRO A 38 -11.38 -1.52 9.46
N GLY A 39 -12.17 -1.47 10.54
CA GLY A 39 -12.83 -2.64 11.10
C GLY A 39 -12.38 -2.98 12.52
N ARG A 40 -12.63 -4.24 12.92
CA ARG A 40 -12.30 -4.78 14.26
C ARG A 40 -11.60 -6.15 14.19
N SER A 41 -11.09 -6.52 13.02
CA SER A 41 -10.35 -7.76 12.83
C SER A 41 -8.91 -7.61 13.34
N PRO A 42 -8.16 -8.72 13.50
CA PRO A 42 -6.75 -8.65 13.87
C PRO A 42 -5.85 -7.88 12.90
N ILE A 43 -6.31 -7.62 11.67
CA ILE A 43 -5.59 -6.82 10.67
C ILE A 43 -6.01 -5.34 10.68
N ALA A 44 -7.04 -4.95 11.44
CA ALA A 44 -7.50 -3.56 11.50
C ALA A 44 -6.52 -2.68 12.28
N GLY A 45 -6.52 -1.38 11.98
CA GLY A 45 -5.72 -0.37 12.68
C GLY A 45 -4.82 0.47 11.77
N ASP A 46 -4.10 1.39 12.40
CA ASP A 46 -3.16 2.31 11.76
C ASP A 46 -1.75 1.73 11.73
N HIS A 47 -1.16 1.74 10.53
CA HIS A 47 0.21 1.30 10.29
C HIS A 47 1.02 2.53 9.88
N VAL A 48 1.79 3.08 10.82
CA VAL A 48 2.48 4.37 10.66
C VAL A 48 3.92 4.13 10.21
N GLY A 49 4.32 4.81 9.14
CA GLY A 49 5.61 4.64 8.46
C GLY A 49 5.48 3.72 7.25
N ARG A 50 6.23 4.04 6.19
CA ARG A 50 6.21 3.29 4.92
C ARG A 50 6.40 1.79 5.11
N ASP A 51 7.38 1.40 5.92
CA ASP A 51 7.69 -0.01 6.14
C ASP A 51 6.54 -0.74 6.86
N ALA A 52 5.84 -0.06 7.78
CA ALA A 52 4.67 -0.61 8.44
C ALA A 52 3.49 -0.78 7.46
N ALA A 53 3.30 0.18 6.54
CA ALA A 53 2.32 0.09 5.48
C ALA A 53 2.63 -1.09 4.51
N PHE A 54 3.88 -1.25 4.11
CA PHE A 54 4.29 -2.36 3.24
C PHE A 54 4.15 -3.73 3.93
N ALA A 55 4.49 -3.82 5.23
CA ALA A 55 4.24 -5.02 6.00
C ALA A 55 2.74 -5.38 6.03
N GLN A 56 1.86 -4.37 6.11
CA GLN A 56 0.42 -4.58 6.04
C GLN A 56 -0.03 -5.05 4.65
N PHE A 57 0.53 -4.52 3.56
CA PHE A 57 0.24 -5.01 2.21
C PHE A 57 0.68 -6.46 2.01
N GLY A 58 1.83 -6.86 2.56
CA GLY A 58 2.28 -8.25 2.58
C GLY A 58 1.31 -9.18 3.33
N ARG A 59 0.75 -8.71 4.45
CA ARG A 59 -0.30 -9.46 5.19
C ARG A 59 -1.54 -9.66 4.33
N TYR A 60 -1.99 -8.65 3.58
CA TYR A 60 -3.11 -8.81 2.67
C TYR A 60 -2.86 -9.92 1.65
N GLY A 61 -1.71 -9.89 0.97
CA GLY A 61 -1.36 -10.93 -0.01
C GLY A 61 -1.31 -12.34 0.60
N GLY A 62 -0.81 -12.46 1.83
CA GLY A 62 -0.78 -13.73 2.56
C GLY A 62 -2.17 -14.24 2.96
N ASP A 63 -2.98 -13.38 3.59
CA ASP A 63 -4.28 -13.74 4.13
C ASP A 63 -5.33 -13.97 3.03
N THR A 64 -5.25 -13.22 1.93
CA THR A 64 -6.17 -13.38 0.80
C THR A 64 -5.67 -14.36 -0.26
N GLN A 65 -4.48 -14.94 -0.09
CA GLN A 65 -3.79 -15.75 -1.10
C GLN A 65 -3.70 -15.06 -2.47
N GLY A 66 -3.56 -13.73 -2.47
CA GLY A 66 -3.48 -12.93 -3.70
C GLY A 66 -4.82 -12.65 -4.39
N THR A 67 -5.95 -12.84 -3.70
CA THR A 67 -7.28 -12.43 -4.18
C THR A 67 -7.64 -11.05 -3.62
N PHE A 68 -8.07 -10.12 -4.48
CA PHE A 68 -8.38 -8.73 -4.12
C PHE A 68 -9.61 -8.22 -4.86
#